data_AF-A0A7X1H128-F1
#
_entry.id   AF-A0A7X1H128-F1
#
_cell.length_a   1.000
_cell.length_b   1.000
_cell.length_c   1.000
_cell.angle_alpha   90.00
_cell.angle_beta   90.00
_cell.angle_gamma   90.00
#
_symmetry.space_group_name_H-M   'P 1'
#
loop_
_entity.id
_entity.type
_entity.pdbx_description
1 polymer ?
#
loop_
_entity_poly.entity_id
_entity_poly.type
_entity_poly.pdbx_seq_one_letter_code
_entity_poly.pdbx_strand_id
1 'polypeptide(L)'
;MKVKIAGKKVPKVIDINRRKAIREKCLNCSGFSPKEVRDCDHVNCGLYEFRLGRGKQNAKARDKAIREYCMWCTCDQRTEVRLCMAKDCPLYAYRMTTTDRSIEIHVSSEKRHIRHSSEKKKETEYLSIS
;
A
#
# COMPACT_ATOMS: atom_id res chain seq x y z
N MET A 1 -6.74 -6.18 -4.14
CA MET A 1 -5.91 -5.91 -5.34
C MET A 1 -4.48 -5.73 -4.89
N LYS A 2 -3.49 -6.21 -5.64
CA LYS A 2 -2.08 -6.03 -5.26
C LYS A 2 -1.58 -4.69 -5.79
N VAL A 3 -0.99 -3.86 -4.93
CA VAL A 3 -0.45 -2.54 -5.30
C VAL A 3 0.89 -2.30 -4.60
N LYS A 4 1.75 -1.49 -5.21
CA LYS A 4 2.96 -0.95 -4.58
C LYS A 4 2.61 0.32 -3.81
N ILE A 5 3.04 0.41 -2.55
CA ILE A 5 2.85 1.59 -1.71
C ILE A 5 4.14 1.99 -1.00
N ALA A 6 4.20 3.23 -0.53
CA ALA A 6 5.27 3.71 0.33
C ALA A 6 5.41 2.85 1.61
N GLY A 7 6.64 2.52 1.99
CA GLY A 7 6.97 1.81 3.22
C GLY A 7 8.07 2.51 4.01
N LYS A 8 8.31 2.09 5.26
CA LYS A 8 9.22 2.77 6.20
C LYS A 8 10.66 2.90 5.69
N LYS A 9 11.18 1.83 5.08
CA LYS A 9 12.54 1.79 4.51
C LYS A 9 12.52 1.67 3.00
N VAL A 10 11.64 0.80 2.49
CA VAL A 10 11.48 0.52 1.07
C VAL A 10 9.99 0.43 0.73
N PRO A 11 9.59 0.76 -0.50
CA PRO A 11 8.24 0.46 -0.99
C PRO A 11 7.91 -1.02 -0.88
N LYS A 12 6.65 -1.35 -0.61
CA LYS A 12 6.18 -2.74 -0.46
C LYS A 12 4.96 -3.00 -1.33
N VAL A 13 4.83 -4.23 -1.80
CA VAL A 13 3.63 -4.69 -2.52
C VAL A 13 2.69 -5.36 -1.51
N ILE A 14 1.46 -4.88 -1.43
CA ILE A 14 0.45 -5.43 -0.52
C ILE A 14 -0.86 -5.71 -1.25
N ASP A 15 -1.61 -6.70 -0.77
CA ASP A 15 -3.02 -6.83 -1.14
C ASP A 15 -3.86 -5.82 -0.34
N ILE A 16 -4.26 -4.76 -1.03
CA ILE A 16 -4.95 -3.61 -0.47
C ILE A 16 -6.47 -3.74 -0.58
N ASN A 17 -7.12 -3.29 0.49
CA ASN A 17 -8.54 -2.98 0.57
C ASN A 17 -8.69 -1.60 1.25
N ARG A 18 -9.88 -0.99 1.22
CA ARG A 18 -10.11 0.34 1.82
C ARG A 18 -9.71 0.45 3.30
N ARG A 19 -9.97 -0.59 4.10
CA ARG A 19 -9.58 -0.62 5.52
C ARG A 19 -8.05 -0.61 5.68
N LYS A 20 -7.34 -1.46 4.93
CA LYS A 20 -5.87 -1.50 4.92
C LYS A 20 -5.29 -0.18 4.38
N ALA A 21 -5.89 0.39 3.34
CA ALA A 21 -5.48 1.66 2.76
C ALA A 21 -5.48 2.80 3.78
N ILE A 22 -6.57 2.95 4.54
CA ILE A 22 -6.66 3.95 5.62
C ILE A 22 -5.55 3.70 6.66
N ARG A 23 -5.41 2.45 7.11
CA ARG A 23 -4.40 2.10 8.13
C ARG A 23 -2.98 2.42 7.67
N GLU A 24 -2.63 2.07 6.44
CA GLU A 24 -1.31 2.32 5.85
C GLU A 24 -1.09 3.83 5.62
N LYS A 25 -2.12 4.59 5.25
CA LYS A 25 -2.03 6.06 5.16
C LYS A 25 -1.76 6.69 6.52
N CYS A 26 -2.45 6.25 7.57
CA CYS A 26 -2.19 6.73 8.92
C CYS A 26 -0.78 6.35 9.38
N LEU A 27 -0.28 5.14 9.06
CA LEU A 27 1.12 4.79 9.32
C LEU A 27 2.07 5.74 8.59
N ASN A 28 1.86 5.98 7.30
CA ASN A 28 2.72 6.88 6.53
C ASN A 28 2.72 8.31 7.09
N CYS A 29 1.55 8.82 7.52
CA CYS A 29 1.42 10.13 8.17
C CYS A 29 2.18 10.21 9.51
N SER A 30 2.14 9.14 10.30
CA SER A 30 2.74 9.08 11.64
C SER A 30 4.15 8.48 11.65
N GLY A 31 4.94 8.69 10.59
CA GLY A 31 6.33 8.22 10.51
C GLY A 31 6.49 6.69 10.63
N PHE A 32 5.47 5.94 10.22
CA PHE A 32 5.34 4.49 10.35
C PHE A 32 5.37 3.97 11.79
N SER A 33 4.96 4.79 12.77
CA SER A 33 4.81 4.37 14.17
C SER A 33 3.37 3.94 14.48
N PRO A 34 3.12 2.68 14.84
CA PRO A 34 1.79 2.24 15.27
C PRO A 34 1.30 2.91 16.56
N LYS A 35 2.22 3.33 17.43
CA LYS A 35 1.91 4.05 18.68
C LYS A 35 1.34 5.42 18.35
N GLU A 36 2.03 6.19 17.52
CA GLU A 36 1.58 7.52 17.07
C GLU A 36 0.22 7.48 16.38
N VAL A 37 -0.12 6.40 15.65
CA VAL A 37 -1.47 6.28 15.07
C VAL A 37 -2.54 6.05 16.14
N ARG A 38 -2.23 5.31 17.22
CA ARG A 38 -3.18 5.12 18.33
C ARG A 38 -3.39 6.43 19.08
N ASP A 39 -2.29 7.12 19.36
CA ASP A 39 -2.22 8.31 20.22
C ASP A 39 -2.42 9.62 19.44
N CYS A 40 -2.71 9.53 18.13
CA CYS A 40 -3.00 10.67 17.28
C CYS A 40 -4.13 11.53 17.86
N ASP A 41 -3.90 12.84 17.93
CA ASP A 41 -4.78 13.87 18.51
C ASP A 41 -5.61 14.62 17.46
N HIS A 42 -5.36 14.38 16.16
CA HIS A 42 -6.13 14.95 15.05
C HIS A 42 -7.52 14.32 14.93
N VAL A 43 -8.38 14.53 15.93
CA VAL A 43 -9.75 13.99 15.99
C VAL A 43 -10.63 14.45 14.82
N ASN A 44 -10.34 15.61 14.25
CA ASN A 44 -11.07 16.18 13.12
C ASN A 44 -10.60 15.63 11.75
N CYS A 45 -9.58 14.77 11.72
CA CYS A 45 -9.18 14.11 10.49
C CYS A 45 -10.28 13.16 10.02
N GLY A 46 -10.70 13.25 8.75
CA GLY A 46 -11.74 12.37 8.20
C GLY A 46 -11.43 10.86 8.31
N LEU A 47 -10.16 10.49 8.47
CA LEU A 47 -9.74 9.09 8.67
C LEU A 47 -9.71 8.65 10.13
N TYR A 48 -9.88 9.55 11.10
CA TYR A 48 -9.59 9.33 12.52
C TYR A 48 -10.34 8.12 13.08
N GLU A 49 -11.63 7.99 12.80
CA GLU A 49 -12.47 6.87 13.25
C GLU A 49 -12.01 5.51 12.70
N PHE A 50 -11.33 5.52 11.55
CA PHE A 50 -10.96 4.31 10.82
C PHE A 50 -9.47 3.97 10.92
N ARG A 51 -8.66 4.84 11.53
CA ARG A 51 -7.18 4.81 11.54
C ARG A 51 -6.56 3.50 12.05
N LEU A 52 -7.25 2.81 12.95
CA LEU A 52 -6.77 1.56 13.55
C LEU A 52 -6.95 0.35 12.63
N GLY A 53 -7.85 0.43 11.65
CA GLY A 53 -8.13 -0.67 10.72
C GLY A 53 -8.68 -1.94 11.40
N ARG A 54 -9.37 -1.80 12.54
CA ARG A 54 -9.92 -2.91 13.33
C ARG A 54 -11.40 -2.66 13.65
N GLY A 55 -12.11 -3.71 14.06
CA GLY A 55 -13.52 -3.65 14.49
C GLY A 55 -14.55 -3.66 13.36
N LYS A 56 -15.84 -3.62 13.75
CA LYS A 56 -16.96 -3.47 12.82
C LYS A 56 -17.01 -2.00 12.36
N GLN A 57 -16.86 -1.77 11.06
CA GLN A 57 -16.80 -0.44 10.48
C GLN A 57 -17.75 -0.38 9.29
N ASN A 58 -18.58 0.65 9.23
CA ASN A 58 -19.48 0.87 8.09
C ASN A 58 -18.66 1.12 6.81
N ALA A 59 -18.95 0.36 5.75
CA ALA A 59 -18.24 0.47 4.49
C ALA A 59 -18.46 1.82 3.81
N LYS A 60 -19.70 2.30 3.73
CA LYS A 60 -20.03 3.60 3.13
C LYS A 60 -19.37 4.76 3.87
N ALA A 61 -19.27 4.68 5.20
CA ALA A 61 -18.60 5.69 6.00
C ALA A 61 -17.09 5.75 5.71
N ARG A 62 -16.41 4.61 5.56
CA ARG A 62 -15.00 4.57 5.12
C ARG A 62 -14.81 5.18 3.73
N ASP A 63 -15.70 4.87 2.80
CA ASP A 63 -15.63 5.38 1.43
C ASP A 63 -15.80 6.90 1.39
N LYS A 64 -16.64 7.45 2.28
CA LYS A 64 -16.79 8.89 2.47
C LYS A 64 -15.53 9.51 3.08
N ALA A 65 -15.05 8.94 4.18
CA ALA A 65 -13.83 9.38 4.88
C ALA A 65 -12.59 9.46 3.98
N ILE A 66 -12.37 8.46 3.12
CA ILE A 66 -11.25 8.47 2.16
C ILE A 66 -11.35 9.68 1.22
N ARG A 67 -12.54 9.93 0.66
CA ARG A 67 -12.75 11.04 -0.28
C ARG A 67 -12.61 12.39 0.40
N GLU A 68 -13.15 12.55 1.61
CA GLU A 68 -13.00 13.78 2.41
C GLU A 68 -11.53 14.04 2.73
N TYR A 69 -10.78 13.02 3.14
CA TYR A 69 -9.35 13.16 3.38
C TYR A 69 -8.58 13.53 2.11
N CYS A 70 -8.91 12.92 0.97
CA CYS A 70 -8.27 13.26 -0.30
C CYS A 70 -8.55 14.70 -0.72
N MET A 71 -9.79 15.20 -0.53
CA MET A 71 -10.14 16.60 -0.76
C MET A 71 -9.31 17.53 0.13
N TRP A 72 -9.28 17.27 1.44
CA TRP A 72 -8.47 18.05 2.38
C TRP A 72 -6.97 18.04 2.01
N CYS A 73 -6.44 16.88 1.63
CA CYS A 73 -5.03 16.72 1.23
C CYS A 73 -4.66 17.54 -0.02
N THR A 74 -5.63 17.86 -0.88
CA THR A 74 -5.46 18.69 -2.08
C THR A 74 -6.06 20.09 -1.92
N CYS A 75 -6.12 20.60 -0.69
CA CYS A 75 -6.66 21.93 -0.35
C CYS A 75 -8.07 22.17 -0.93
N ASP A 76 -8.94 21.17 -0.80
CA ASP A 76 -10.32 21.14 -1.27
C ASP A 76 -10.50 21.31 -2.80
N GLN A 77 -9.45 21.07 -3.58
CA GLN A 77 -9.52 21.08 -5.04
C GLN A 77 -9.86 19.70 -5.61
N ARG A 78 -11.11 19.51 -6.02
CA ARG A 78 -11.59 18.24 -6.58
C ARG A 78 -10.81 17.79 -7.83
N THR A 79 -10.41 18.74 -8.67
CA THR A 79 -9.64 18.45 -9.89
C THR A 79 -8.27 17.86 -9.54
N GLU A 80 -7.61 18.41 -8.52
CA GLU A 80 -6.32 17.92 -8.02
C GLU A 80 -6.41 16.51 -7.43
N VAL A 81 -7.52 16.12 -6.82
CA VAL A 81 -7.73 14.71 -6.41
C VAL A 81 -7.66 13.77 -7.61
N ARG A 82 -8.21 14.18 -8.76
CA ARG A 82 -8.20 13.37 -9.99
C ARG A 82 -6.79 13.27 -10.59
N LEU A 83 -6.08 14.40 -10.61
CA LEU A 83 -4.75 14.57 -11.20
C LEU A 83 -3.59 14.22 -10.25
N CYS A 84 -3.89 13.85 -9.01
CA CYS A 84 -2.90 13.51 -8.00
C CYS A 84 -1.85 12.51 -8.53
N MET A 85 -0.57 12.86 -8.43
CA MET A 85 0.53 12.04 -8.96
C MET A 85 1.06 11.01 -7.94
N ALA A 86 0.58 11.02 -6.71
CA ALA A 86 1.06 10.17 -5.62
C ALA A 86 0.55 8.72 -5.75
N LYS A 87 0.99 8.01 -6.79
CA LYS A 87 0.57 6.61 -7.09
C LYS A 87 0.94 5.62 -5.98
N ASP A 88 2.01 5.89 -5.24
CA ASP A 88 2.44 5.08 -4.09
C ASP A 88 1.64 5.39 -2.80
N CYS A 89 0.70 6.34 -2.85
CA CYS A 89 -0.19 6.64 -1.73
C CYS A 89 -1.16 5.47 -1.50
N PRO A 90 -1.30 4.95 -0.26
CA PRO A 90 -2.22 3.85 0.02
C PRO A 90 -3.69 4.13 -0.33
N LEU A 91 -4.10 5.40 -0.34
CA LEU A 91 -5.47 5.80 -0.69
C LEU A 91 -5.69 5.98 -2.20
N TYR A 92 -4.64 5.97 -3.02
CA TYR A 92 -4.72 6.37 -4.44
C TYR A 92 -5.84 5.63 -5.20
N ALA A 93 -5.91 4.31 -5.03
CA ALA A 93 -6.90 3.47 -5.69
C ALA A 93 -8.36 3.73 -5.26
N TYR A 94 -8.56 4.44 -4.15
CA TYR A 94 -9.87 4.67 -3.53
C TYR A 94 -10.22 6.15 -3.38
N ARG A 95 -9.41 7.05 -3.96
CA ARG A 95 -9.59 8.52 -3.86
C ARG A 95 -10.86 9.02 -4.55
N MET A 96 -11.40 8.22 -5.48
CA MET A 96 -12.64 8.50 -6.21
C MET A 96 -13.74 7.51 -5.81
N THR A 97 -14.97 7.77 -6.26
CA THR A 97 -16.12 6.86 -6.04
C THR A 97 -15.86 5.47 -6.63
N THR A 98 -15.29 5.42 -7.83
CA THR A 98 -14.87 4.18 -8.49
C THR A 98 -13.46 3.80 -8.02
N THR A 99 -13.20 2.50 -7.98
CA THR A 99 -11.87 1.99 -7.63
C THR A 99 -10.94 2.15 -8.83
N ASP A 100 -9.85 2.89 -8.67
CA ASP A 100 -8.83 3.07 -9.68
C ASP A 100 -7.87 1.87 -9.65
N ARG A 101 -7.91 1.07 -10.72
CA ARG A 101 -7.09 -0.13 -10.91
C ARG A 101 -5.85 0.12 -11.75
N SER A 102 -5.53 1.36 -12.13
CA SER A 102 -4.34 1.69 -12.94
C SER A 102 -3.02 1.35 -12.25
N ILE A 103 -3.03 1.16 -10.92
CA ILE A 103 -1.86 0.78 -10.11
C ILE A 103 -1.88 -0.70 -9.70
N GLU A 104 -2.86 -1.49 -10.17
CA GLU A 104 -2.96 -2.91 -9.86
C GLU A 104 -1.82 -3.70 -10.53
N ILE A 105 -1.09 -4.47 -9.74
CA ILE A 105 0.01 -5.32 -10.20
C ILE A 105 -0.52 -6.73 -10.46
N HIS A 106 -0.45 -7.15 -11.71
CA HIS A 106 -0.73 -8.52 -12.12
C HIS A 106 0.57 -9.32 -12.09
N VAL A 107 0.79 -10.07 -11.01
CA VAL A 107 1.91 -11.01 -10.95
C VAL A 107 1.56 -12.20 -11.84
N SER A 108 2.27 -12.36 -12.97
CA SER A 108 2.21 -13.60 -13.75
C SER A 108 2.69 -14.74 -12.87
N SER A 109 1.84 -15.75 -12.69
CA SER A 109 2.18 -16.95 -11.94
C SER A 109 3.18 -17.77 -12.75
N GLU A 110 4.47 -17.50 -12.61
CA GLU A 110 5.48 -18.44 -13.06
C GLU A 110 5.44 -19.65 -12.12
N LYS A 111 4.67 -20.66 -12.51
CA LYS A 111 4.79 -22.02 -11.97
C LYS A 111 6.18 -22.52 -12.35
N ARG A 112 7.20 -22.20 -11.55
CA ARG A 112 8.46 -22.91 -11.60
C ARG A 112 8.18 -24.33 -11.09
N HIS A 113 7.82 -25.22 -12.01
CA HIS A 113 8.04 -26.64 -11.79
C HIS A 113 9.54 -26.80 -11.50
N ILE A 114 9.88 -27.04 -10.24
CA ILE A 114 11.21 -27.50 -9.87
C ILE A 114 11.38 -28.86 -10.55
N ARG A 115 12.11 -28.90 -11.65
CA ARG A 115 12.64 -30.17 -12.17
C ARG A 115 13.76 -30.56 -11.22
N HIS A 116 13.54 -31.62 -10.44
CA HIS A 116 14.64 -32.31 -9.77
C HIS A 116 15.55 -32.89 -10.86
N SER A 117 16.64 -32.19 -11.17
CA SER A 117 17.75 -32.75 -11.94
C SER A 117 18.90 -32.99 -10.97
N SER A 118 19.22 -34.26 -10.75
CA SER A 118 20.35 -34.73 -9.97
C SER A 118 21.65 -34.45 -10.73
N GLU A 119 22.21 -33.25 -10.56
CA GLU A 119 23.54 -32.94 -11.09
C GLU A 119 24.62 -33.38 -10.11
N LYS A 120 25.32 -34.44 -10.52
CA LYS A 120 26.52 -34.99 -9.90
C LYS A 120 27.59 -33.90 -9.76
N LYS A 121 28.15 -33.79 -8.55
CA LYS A 121 29.40 -33.06 -8.28
C LYS A 121 30.50 -33.52 -9.23
N LYS A 122 31.11 -32.59 -9.95
CA LYS A 122 32.50 -32.73 -10.41
C LYS A 122 33.24 -31.46 -10.00
N GLU A 123 34.05 -31.63 -8.97
CA GLU A 123 35.11 -30.75 -8.54
C GLU A 123 36.23 -30.85 -9.59
N THR A 124 36.64 -29.73 -10.17
CA THR A 124 37.88 -29.62 -10.93
C THR A 124 38.60 -28.37 -10.48
N GLU A 125 39.49 -28.57 -9.51
CA GLU A 125 40.91 -28.22 -9.57
C GLU A 125 41.27 -27.10 -10.56
N TYR A 126 41.64 -25.94 -10.03
CA TYR A 126 42.36 -24.91 -10.78
C TYR A 126 43.69 -24.64 -10.05
N LEU A 127 44.74 -25.37 -10.44
CA LEU A 127 46.11 -24.94 -10.22
C LEU A 127 46.60 -24.22 -11.48
N SER A 128 47.16 -23.04 -11.25
CA SER A 128 48.31 -22.44 -11.95
C SER A 128 48.22 -22.16 -13.45
N ILE A 129 48.02 -20.88 -13.80
CA ILE A 129 48.83 -20.09 -14.76
C ILE A 129 48.69 -18.63 -14.26
N SER A 130 49.71 -17.87 -13.86
CA SER A 130 51.06 -17.70 -14.42
C SER A 130 52.11 -17.45 -13.34
#